data_AF-A0AAW0UHU9-F1
#
_entry.id   AF-A0AAW0UHU9-F1
#
_cell.length_a   1.000
_cell.length_b   1.000
_cell.length_c   1.000
_cell.angle_alpha   90.00
_cell.angle_beta   90.00
_cell.angle_gamma   90.00
#
_symmetry.space_group_name_H-M   'P 1'
#
loop_
_entity.id
_entity.type
_entity.pdbx_description
1 polymer ?
#
loop_
_entity_poly.entity_id
_entity_poly.type
_entity_poly.pdbx_seq_one_letter_code
_entity_poly.pdbx_strand_id
1 'polypeptide(L)'
;MGRTGVMGDGWNHKYVLEEAQRRQETDDPLLRDLLSEMRNLNMGGNAGGDLKHDHEAAGGNFKDDHESVGGQDFQEPEYPSPTSSSIKVDDLLKPKTHTMTLLKGGRVFALENGRYARISIKDFQLFVHSLKSDLQILLLHSVILPMNDIVPQTPPCRVFLDLQWPNNGHRGRVIIHLFSNCSLSQQFLLLCTGQRGLSYVDTPLLGVWKKGKEGERVLGGIHIGNEEREIAQLPKLNGNNTSKPYWKGDVLARKTSGSLNAQFAISTRDLSSPAKSGNVFGKVEFGLDILQNAAKCDTVTHIRIVDCGVVIPIRT
;
A
#
# COMPACT_ATOMS: atom_id res chain seq x y z
N MET A 1 -44.60 7.21 15.27
CA MET A 1 -43.83 6.00 15.63
C MET A 1 -43.66 5.16 14.36
N GLY A 2 -42.55 5.33 13.64
CA GLY A 2 -42.25 4.59 12.42
C GLY A 2 -40.89 3.91 12.57
N ARG A 3 -40.88 2.57 12.56
CA ARG A 3 -39.68 1.74 12.69
C ARG A 3 -38.83 1.88 11.42
N THR A 4 -37.60 2.36 11.56
CA THR A 4 -36.56 2.25 10.53
C THR A 4 -35.92 0.86 10.63
N GLY A 5 -36.11 0.03 9.61
CA GLY A 5 -35.42 -1.24 9.46
C GLY A 5 -33.94 -1.01 9.13
N VAL A 6 -33.06 -1.66 9.88
CA VAL A 6 -31.63 -1.77 9.59
C VAL A 6 -31.46 -3.01 8.72
N MET A 7 -31.19 -2.83 7.43
CA MET A 7 -30.71 -3.92 6.57
C MET A 7 -29.21 -4.11 6.86
N GLY A 8 -28.84 -5.30 7.33
CA GLY A 8 -27.46 -5.73 7.46
C GLY A 8 -27.01 -6.37 6.16
N ASP A 9 -25.92 -5.86 5.59
CA ASP A 9 -25.28 -6.43 4.41
C ASP A 9 -24.37 -7.60 4.83
N GLY A 10 -24.86 -8.82 4.64
CA GLY A 10 -24.06 -10.04 4.75
C GLY A 10 -23.20 -10.22 3.50
N TRP A 11 -21.87 -10.18 3.65
CA TRP A 11 -20.93 -10.46 2.56
C TRP A 11 -20.74 -11.97 2.37
N ASN A 12 -20.75 -12.39 1.10
CA ASN A 12 -20.72 -13.79 0.69
C ASN A 12 -19.28 -14.34 0.74
N HIS A 13 -19.03 -15.26 1.67
CA HIS A 13 -17.74 -15.91 1.93
C HIS A 13 -17.11 -16.57 0.69
N LYS A 14 -17.93 -16.94 -0.30
CA LYS A 14 -17.53 -17.52 -1.58
C LYS A 14 -16.63 -16.58 -2.41
N TYR A 15 -16.83 -15.26 -2.30
CA TYR A 15 -16.09 -14.27 -3.07
C TYR A 15 -14.61 -14.15 -2.67
N VAL A 16 -14.29 -14.34 -1.39
CA VAL A 16 -12.92 -14.26 -0.88
C VAL A 16 -12.06 -15.43 -1.39
N LEU A 17 -12.66 -16.61 -1.53
CA LEU A 17 -11.98 -17.82 -2.00
C LEU A 17 -11.72 -17.79 -3.52
N GLU A 18 -12.68 -17.29 -4.30
CA GLU A 18 -12.52 -17.14 -5.77
C GLU A 18 -11.45 -16.10 -6.15
N GLU A 19 -11.24 -15.07 -5.32
CA GLU A 19 -10.21 -14.05 -5.53
C GLU A 19 -8.81 -14.52 -5.11
N ALA A 20 -8.71 -15.41 -4.11
CA ALA A 20 -7.44 -16.06 -3.75
C ALA A 20 -6.97 -17.02 -4.86
N GLN A 21 -7.92 -17.69 -5.53
CA GLN A 21 -7.63 -18.62 -6.61
C GLN A 21 -7.20 -17.89 -7.91
N ARG A 22 -7.77 -16.71 -8.20
CA ARG A 22 -7.33 -15.85 -9.31
C ARG A 22 -5.92 -15.26 -9.16
N ARG A 23 -5.37 -15.23 -7.95
CA ARG A 23 -4.00 -14.70 -7.70
C ARG A 23 -2.88 -15.69 -8.04
N GLN A 24 -3.18 -16.96 -8.27
CA GLN A 24 -2.18 -17.97 -8.65
C GLN A 24 -1.88 -18.01 -10.16
N GLU A 25 -2.67 -17.33 -10.99
CA GLU A 25 -2.48 -17.29 -12.45
C GLU A 25 -2.06 -15.88 -12.87
N THR A 26 -0.75 -15.63 -12.84
CA THR A 26 -0.17 -14.41 -13.43
C THR A 26 0.33 -14.72 -14.84
N ASP A 27 -0.35 -14.18 -15.85
CA ASP A 27 0.07 -14.17 -17.27
C ASP A 27 1.18 -13.11 -17.51
N ASP A 28 2.25 -13.15 -16.71
CA ASP A 28 3.43 -12.31 -16.95
C ASP A 28 4.50 -13.16 -17.67
N PRO A 29 4.77 -12.91 -18.97
CA PRO A 29 5.75 -13.68 -19.73
C PRO A 29 7.17 -13.60 -19.16
N LEU A 30 7.54 -12.49 -18.49
CA LEU A 30 8.85 -12.35 -17.84
C LEU A 30 8.94 -13.22 -16.58
N LEU A 31 7.85 -13.36 -15.84
CA LEU A 31 7.77 -14.23 -14.68
C LEU A 31 7.81 -15.71 -15.09
N ARG A 32 7.21 -16.05 -16.24
CA ARG A 32 7.21 -17.41 -16.81
C ARG A 32 8.61 -17.86 -17.21
N ASP A 33 9.38 -16.99 -17.86
CA ASP A 33 10.76 -17.27 -18.27
C ASP A 33 11.68 -17.42 -17.04
N LEU A 34 11.54 -16.54 -16.04
CA LEU A 34 12.29 -16.61 -14.79
C LEU A 34 12.00 -17.90 -14.00
N LEU A 35 10.73 -18.29 -13.89
CA LEU A 35 10.34 -19.54 -13.23
C LEU A 35 10.79 -20.78 -14.00
N SER A 36 10.92 -20.69 -15.33
CA SER A 36 11.47 -21.77 -16.16
C SER A 36 12.97 -21.96 -15.94
N GLU A 37 13.74 -20.86 -15.82
CA GLU A 37 15.16 -20.91 -15.47
C GLU A 37 15.38 -21.49 -14.08
N MET A 38 14.57 -21.08 -13.10
CA MET A 38 14.65 -21.61 -11.73
C MET A 38 14.32 -23.11 -11.65
N ARG A 39 13.36 -23.61 -12.44
CA ARG A 39 13.07 -25.07 -12.51
C ARG A 39 14.21 -25.85 -13.14
N ASN A 40 14.87 -25.30 -14.15
CA ASN A 40 16.01 -25.95 -14.80
C ASN A 40 17.24 -26.05 -13.88
N LEU A 41 17.38 -25.12 -12.94
CA LEU A 41 18.44 -25.16 -11.92
C LEU A 41 18.17 -26.18 -10.79
N ASN A 42 16.94 -26.65 -10.62
CA ASN A 42 16.55 -27.52 -9.51
C ASN A 42 16.37 -29.01 -9.88
N MET A 43 16.64 -29.40 -11.13
CA MET A 43 16.51 -30.79 -11.61
C MET A 43 17.82 -31.61 -11.49
N GLY A 44 18.79 -31.13 -10.70
CA GLY A 44 20.07 -31.79 -10.46
C GLY A 44 20.09 -32.80 -9.29
N GLY A 45 18.96 -33.19 -8.71
CA GLY A 45 18.91 -34.07 -7.55
C GLY A 45 17.76 -35.09 -7.62
N ASN A 46 18.04 -36.26 -8.20
CA ASN A 46 17.14 -37.40 -8.22
C ASN A 46 17.65 -38.50 -7.28
N ALA A 47 16.80 -38.93 -6.34
CA ALA A 47 16.70 -40.28 -5.78
C ALA A 47 15.54 -40.19 -4.75
N GLY A 48 14.41 -40.90 -4.87
CA GLY A 48 14.24 -42.29 -5.27
C GLY A 48 14.01 -43.11 -3.99
N GLY A 49 12.74 -43.40 -3.66
CA GLY A 49 12.39 -44.18 -2.48
C GLY A 49 10.88 -44.43 -2.34
N ASP A 50 10.38 -45.42 -3.06
CA ASP A 50 9.13 -46.12 -2.75
C ASP A 50 9.22 -46.78 -1.37
N LEU A 51 8.15 -46.76 -0.57
CA LEU A 51 7.85 -47.79 0.42
C LEU A 51 6.36 -47.80 0.78
N LYS A 52 5.79 -49.01 0.76
CA LYS A 52 4.42 -49.35 1.12
C LYS A 52 4.33 -49.84 2.58
N HIS A 53 3.10 -49.84 3.08
CA HIS A 53 2.48 -50.80 4.03
C HIS A 53 2.74 -50.67 5.56
N ASP A 54 1.63 -50.39 6.27
CA ASP A 54 1.00 -51.23 7.32
C ASP A 54 0.65 -50.57 8.67
N HIS A 55 -0.52 -50.99 9.16
CA HIS A 55 -1.13 -50.77 10.46
C HIS A 55 -0.30 -51.40 11.60
N GLU A 56 -0.17 -50.71 12.74
CA GLU A 56 -0.37 -51.33 14.06
C GLU A 56 -0.43 -50.28 15.19
N ALA A 57 -1.21 -50.61 16.21
CA ALA A 57 -1.43 -49.82 17.40
C ALA A 57 -0.55 -50.32 18.55
N ALA A 58 0.09 -49.42 19.30
CA ALA A 58 0.50 -49.66 20.68
C ALA A 58 0.88 -48.35 21.37
N GLY A 59 0.39 -48.15 22.60
CA GLY A 59 0.79 -47.07 23.47
C GLY A 59 2.20 -47.26 24.01
N GLY A 60 2.92 -46.14 24.15
CA GLY A 60 4.25 -46.08 24.76
C GLY A 60 4.46 -44.76 25.47
N ASN A 61 4.82 -44.83 26.74
CA ASN A 61 5.24 -43.72 27.59
C ASN A 61 6.36 -42.90 26.95
N PHE A 62 6.11 -41.62 26.70
CA PHE A 62 7.14 -40.64 26.35
C PHE A 62 7.91 -40.24 27.62
N LYS A 63 9.21 -40.54 27.63
CA LYS A 63 10.19 -39.91 28.51
C LYS A 63 10.79 -38.74 27.76
N ASP A 64 10.86 -37.59 28.43
CA ASP A 64 11.47 -36.36 27.95
C ASP A 64 13.00 -36.48 27.95
N ASP A 65 13.59 -36.79 26.79
CA ASP A 65 15.01 -36.63 26.54
C ASP A 65 15.25 -35.28 25.85
N HIS A 66 15.68 -34.29 26.64
CA HIS A 66 16.15 -33.00 26.16
C HIS A 66 17.55 -33.15 25.53
N GLU A 67 17.61 -33.54 24.25
CA GLU A 67 18.83 -33.39 23.45
C GLU A 67 19.03 -31.92 23.07
N SER A 68 20.11 -31.32 23.57
CA SER A 68 20.60 -30.03 23.12
C SER A 68 21.09 -30.15 21.67
N VAL A 69 20.25 -29.74 20.73
CA VAL A 69 20.63 -29.57 19.32
C VAL A 69 21.65 -28.42 19.26
N GLY A 70 22.87 -28.77 18.85
CA GLY A 70 23.97 -27.83 18.69
C GLY A 70 23.58 -26.68 17.76
N GLY A 71 23.80 -25.44 18.23
CA GLY A 71 23.63 -24.24 17.43
C GLY A 71 24.55 -24.27 16.22
N GLN A 72 23.98 -24.47 15.04
CA GLN A 72 24.67 -24.16 13.81
C GLN A 72 24.69 -22.63 13.68
N ASP A 73 25.89 -22.06 13.73
CA ASP A 73 26.14 -20.65 13.42
C ASP A 73 25.63 -20.38 11.99
N PHE A 74 24.44 -19.79 11.89
CA PHE A 74 23.93 -19.24 10.64
C PHE A 74 24.83 -18.05 10.28
N GLN A 75 25.83 -18.29 9.44
CA GLN A 75 26.54 -17.22 8.76
C GLN A 75 25.53 -16.49 7.87
N GLU A 76 25.24 -15.23 8.20
CA GLU A 76 24.49 -14.33 7.33
C GLU A 76 25.17 -14.36 5.94
N PRO A 77 24.40 -14.58 4.85
CA PRO A 77 24.99 -14.61 3.52
C PRO A 77 25.67 -13.28 3.22
N GLU A 78 26.98 -13.32 2.96
CA GLU A 78 27.75 -12.15 2.51
C GLU A 78 27.25 -11.74 1.12
N TYR A 79 26.45 -10.67 1.06
CA TYR A 79 25.99 -10.10 -0.20
C TYR A 79 27.16 -9.39 -0.90
N PRO A 80 27.40 -9.63 -2.20
CA PRO A 80 28.47 -8.99 -2.95
C PRO A 80 28.31 -7.47 -2.89
N SER A 81 29.38 -6.78 -2.50
CA SER A 81 29.40 -5.32 -2.37
C SER A 81 29.23 -4.68 -3.76
N PRO A 82 28.11 -3.98 -4.05
CA PRO A 82 27.90 -3.38 -5.35
C PRO A 82 28.97 -2.31 -5.61
N THR A 83 29.59 -2.34 -6.81
CA THR A 83 30.50 -1.29 -7.29
C THR A 83 29.71 0.01 -7.50
N SER A 84 29.57 0.72 -6.40
CA SER A 84 28.59 1.79 -6.20
C SER A 84 29.07 3.08 -6.85
N SER A 85 28.45 3.46 -7.96
CA SER A 85 28.29 4.88 -8.25
C SER A 85 27.38 5.44 -7.15
N SER A 86 27.98 6.05 -6.13
CA SER A 86 27.27 6.49 -4.94
C SER A 86 26.42 7.73 -5.25
N ILE A 87 25.22 7.54 -5.78
CA ILE A 87 24.22 8.59 -5.89
C ILE A 87 23.81 8.99 -4.49
N LYS A 88 23.80 10.30 -4.20
CA LYS A 88 23.30 10.86 -2.94
C LYS A 88 21.87 11.35 -3.12
N VAL A 89 21.16 11.59 -2.02
CA VAL A 89 19.81 12.19 -2.08
C VAL A 89 19.80 13.54 -2.80
N ASP A 90 20.85 14.36 -2.63
CA ASP A 90 20.98 15.62 -3.34
C ASP A 90 21.05 15.44 -4.86
N ASP A 91 21.64 14.33 -5.34
CA ASP A 91 21.65 14.00 -6.76
C ASP A 91 20.24 13.62 -7.26
N LEU A 92 19.33 13.15 -6.40
CA LEU A 92 17.92 12.96 -6.80
C LEU A 92 17.17 14.29 -6.91
N LEU A 93 17.47 15.24 -6.02
CA LEU A 93 16.82 16.55 -5.97
C LEU A 93 17.35 17.52 -7.03
N LYS A 94 18.52 17.24 -7.59
CA LYS A 94 19.15 17.95 -8.72
C LYS A 94 19.73 16.93 -9.70
N PRO A 95 18.87 16.19 -10.41
CA PRO A 95 19.30 15.02 -11.16
C PRO A 95 20.14 15.39 -12.38
N LYS A 96 21.39 14.92 -12.35
CA LYS A 96 22.31 14.94 -13.50
C LYS A 96 21.88 13.89 -14.52
N THR A 97 22.47 13.93 -15.73
CA THR A 97 22.16 13.00 -16.83
C THR A 97 22.20 11.53 -16.40
N HIS A 98 23.20 11.13 -15.61
CA HIS A 98 23.32 9.76 -15.12
C HIS A 98 22.18 9.37 -14.16
N THR A 99 21.90 10.21 -13.16
CA THR A 99 20.79 10.00 -12.21
C THR A 99 19.44 9.94 -12.91
N MET A 100 19.21 10.84 -13.89
CA MET A 100 18.01 10.83 -14.72
C MET A 100 17.85 9.51 -15.49
N THR A 101 18.95 8.96 -16.01
CA THR A 101 18.93 7.68 -16.74
C THR A 101 18.52 6.53 -15.83
N LEU A 102 19.05 6.49 -14.61
CA LEU A 102 18.69 5.46 -13.62
C LEU A 102 17.24 5.58 -13.14
N LEU A 103 16.77 6.81 -12.86
CA LEU A 103 15.38 7.08 -12.47
C LEU A 103 14.40 6.67 -13.58
N LYS A 104 14.68 7.03 -14.84
CA LYS A 104 13.86 6.63 -16.00
C LYS A 104 13.91 5.13 -16.25
N GLY A 105 15.04 4.49 -15.98
CA GLY A 105 15.20 3.04 -16.07
C GLY A 105 14.59 2.26 -14.90
N GLY A 106 13.99 2.94 -13.91
CA GLY A 106 13.39 2.30 -12.74
C GLY A 106 14.41 1.59 -11.83
N ARG A 107 15.66 2.07 -11.81
CA ARG A 107 16.79 1.44 -11.09
C ARG A 107 17.14 2.12 -9.76
N VAL A 108 16.27 2.99 -9.26
CA VAL A 108 16.50 3.70 -8.00
C VAL A 108 15.41 3.30 -7.01
N PHE A 109 15.84 2.92 -5.81
CA PHE A 109 14.98 2.41 -4.75
C PHE A 109 15.33 3.06 -3.41
N ALA A 110 14.33 3.19 -2.56
CA ALA A 110 14.47 3.47 -1.14
C ALA A 110 14.32 2.16 -0.34
N LEU A 111 15.11 1.99 0.72
CA LEU A 111 15.09 0.82 1.60
C LEU A 111 14.64 1.21 3.01
N GLU A 112 13.75 0.41 3.59
CA GLU A 112 13.40 0.46 5.01
C GLU A 112 12.93 -0.91 5.51
N ASN A 113 13.53 -1.38 6.61
CA ASN A 113 13.17 -2.65 7.26
C ASN A 113 13.11 -3.83 6.28
N GLY A 114 14.11 -3.95 5.40
CA GLY A 114 14.20 -5.02 4.39
C GLY A 114 13.21 -4.90 3.23
N ARG A 115 12.41 -3.83 3.16
CA ARG A 115 11.43 -3.59 2.09
C ARG A 115 11.89 -2.43 1.20
N TYR A 116 11.49 -2.49 -0.06
CA TYR A 116 11.95 -1.56 -1.08
C TYR A 116 10.80 -0.73 -1.64
N ALA A 117 11.05 0.55 -1.82
CA ALA A 117 10.16 1.50 -2.45
C ALA A 117 10.81 1.97 -3.75
N ARG A 118 10.19 1.73 -4.89
CA ARG A 118 10.68 2.25 -6.16
C ARG A 118 10.66 3.78 -6.13
N ILE A 119 11.67 4.41 -6.72
CA ILE A 119 11.71 5.86 -6.95
C ILE A 119 11.63 6.08 -8.45
N SER A 120 10.59 6.78 -8.89
CA SER A 120 10.41 7.16 -10.29
C SER A 120 10.35 8.66 -10.46
N ILE A 121 10.53 9.13 -11.69
CA ILE A 121 10.45 10.55 -12.03
C ILE A 121 9.40 10.78 -13.12
N LYS A 122 8.56 11.79 -12.94
CA LYS A 122 7.59 12.25 -13.93
C LYS A 122 7.30 13.73 -13.71
N ASP A 123 7.21 14.51 -14.79
CA ASP A 123 6.86 15.94 -14.75
C ASP A 123 7.69 16.76 -13.74
N PHE A 124 9.00 16.50 -13.68
CA PHE A 124 9.93 17.11 -12.72
C PHE A 124 9.59 16.88 -11.23
N GLN A 125 8.90 15.78 -10.94
CA GLN A 125 8.59 15.33 -9.59
C GLN A 125 9.10 13.90 -9.40
N LEU A 126 9.65 13.64 -8.22
CA LEU A 126 9.97 12.28 -7.80
C LEU A 126 8.74 11.66 -7.16
N PHE A 127 8.47 10.41 -7.50
CA PHE A 127 7.45 9.58 -6.89
C PHE A 127 8.15 8.47 -6.13
N VAL A 128 8.05 8.49 -4.81
CA VAL A 128 8.51 7.41 -3.94
C VAL A 128 7.31 6.53 -3.66
N HIS A 129 7.31 5.35 -4.27
CA HIS A 129 6.21 4.39 -4.20
C HIS A 129 6.16 3.70 -2.82
N SER A 130 5.06 3.06 -2.48
CA SER A 130 4.93 2.32 -1.22
C SER A 130 5.96 1.19 -1.13
N LEU A 131 6.45 0.92 0.07
CA LEU A 131 7.36 -0.19 0.36
C LEU A 131 6.69 -1.54 0.04
N LYS A 132 7.43 -2.40 -0.66
CA LYS A 132 7.05 -3.79 -0.97
C LYS A 132 8.14 -4.74 -0.49
N SER A 133 7.74 -5.94 -0.07
CA SER A 133 8.67 -6.99 0.37
C SER A 133 9.25 -7.81 -0.79
N ASP A 134 8.94 -7.45 -2.04
CA ASP A 134 9.38 -8.22 -3.19
C ASP A 134 10.88 -8.04 -3.45
N LEU A 135 11.59 -9.17 -3.44
CA LEU A 135 13.04 -9.30 -3.61
C LEU A 135 13.48 -9.30 -5.08
N GLN A 136 12.55 -9.30 -6.04
CA GLN A 136 12.93 -9.22 -7.47
C GLN A 136 13.65 -7.90 -7.84
N ILE A 137 13.75 -6.96 -6.90
CA ILE A 137 14.50 -5.69 -7.03
C ILE A 137 16.03 -5.88 -6.95
N LEU A 138 16.53 -7.08 -6.63
CA LEU A 138 17.96 -7.44 -6.61
C LEU A 138 18.63 -7.47 -7.99
N LEU A 139 18.08 -6.76 -8.98
CA LEU A 139 18.74 -6.55 -10.26
C LEU A 139 20.12 -5.93 -10.03
N LEU A 140 21.13 -6.56 -10.64
CA LEU A 140 22.46 -6.00 -10.78
C LEU A 140 22.30 -4.55 -11.26
N HIS A 141 22.95 -3.59 -10.60
CA HIS A 141 22.94 -2.15 -10.92
C HIS A 141 21.76 -1.30 -10.39
N SER A 142 21.01 -1.77 -9.39
CA SER A 142 20.10 -0.91 -8.62
C SER A 142 20.84 0.02 -7.66
N VAL A 143 20.38 1.26 -7.55
CA VAL A 143 20.81 2.23 -6.53
C VAL A 143 19.82 2.20 -5.39
N ILE A 144 20.31 1.95 -4.18
CA ILE A 144 19.50 1.86 -2.97
C ILE A 144 19.88 2.99 -2.02
N LEU A 145 18.87 3.71 -1.54
CA LEU A 145 19.01 4.82 -0.61
C LEU A 145 18.18 4.56 0.65
N PRO A 146 18.54 5.10 1.83
CA PRO A 146 17.69 4.99 3.01
C PRO A 146 16.36 5.75 2.79
N MET A 147 15.23 5.11 3.08
CA MET A 147 13.90 5.74 2.93
C MET A 147 13.77 7.04 3.73
N ASN A 148 14.38 7.08 4.92
CA ASN A 148 14.31 8.23 5.81
C ASN A 148 15.05 9.47 5.31
N ASP A 149 16.00 9.29 4.39
CA ASP A 149 16.73 10.40 3.80
C ASP A 149 15.94 11.07 2.66
N ILE A 150 14.96 10.36 2.10
CA ILE A 150 14.19 10.80 0.92
C ILE A 150 12.79 11.24 1.32
N VAL A 151 12.10 10.44 2.12
CA VAL A 151 10.70 10.67 2.47
C VAL A 151 10.60 11.61 3.68
N PRO A 152 9.78 12.67 3.62
CA PRO A 152 9.52 13.53 4.76
C PRO A 152 8.99 12.70 5.94
N GLN A 153 9.62 12.86 7.10
CA GLN A 153 9.22 12.14 8.31
C GLN A 153 7.86 12.60 8.84
N THR A 154 7.47 13.84 8.53
CA THR A 154 6.19 14.43 8.93
C THR A 154 5.59 15.31 7.83
N PRO A 155 4.25 15.45 7.78
CA PRO A 155 3.57 16.48 7.00
C PRO A 155 3.98 17.91 7.42
N PRO A 156 3.88 18.91 6.54
CA PRO A 156 3.15 18.88 5.28
C PRO A 156 3.95 18.23 4.15
N CYS A 157 3.27 17.44 3.32
CA CYS A 157 3.88 16.78 2.17
C CYS A 157 2.81 16.45 1.13
N ARG A 158 3.23 16.01 -0.05
CA ARG A 158 2.34 15.52 -1.10
C ARG A 158 2.38 14.00 -1.15
N VAL A 159 1.22 13.39 -1.26
CA VAL A 159 1.06 11.96 -1.48
C VAL A 159 0.25 11.73 -2.75
N PHE A 160 0.37 10.54 -3.33
CA PHE A 160 -0.43 10.16 -4.48
C PHE A 160 -1.16 8.83 -4.24
N LEU A 161 -2.29 8.67 -4.92
CA LEU A 161 -3.04 7.43 -5.03
C LEU A 161 -3.28 7.14 -6.52
N ASP A 162 -2.84 5.98 -7.00
CA ASP A 162 -3.18 5.48 -8.33
C ASP A 162 -4.38 4.56 -8.24
N LEU A 163 -5.47 4.98 -8.87
CA LEU A 163 -6.72 4.24 -8.93
C LEU A 163 -6.78 3.44 -10.22
N GLN A 164 -7.22 2.19 -10.13
CA GLN A 164 -7.50 1.34 -11.28
C GLN A 164 -8.94 0.85 -11.25
N TRP A 165 -9.63 0.96 -12.39
CA TRP A 165 -10.97 0.43 -12.60
C TRP A 165 -10.91 -1.05 -12.98
N PRO A 166 -11.95 -1.83 -12.64
CA PRO A 166 -12.08 -3.19 -13.13
C PRO A 166 -12.26 -3.16 -14.66
N ASN A 167 -11.64 -4.13 -15.34
CA ASN A 167 -11.92 -4.54 -16.73
C ASN A 167 -11.44 -3.63 -17.87
N ASN A 168 -11.30 -2.32 -17.68
CA ASN A 168 -10.91 -1.42 -18.78
C ASN A 168 -9.45 -0.93 -18.70
N GLY A 169 -8.71 -1.34 -17.67
CA GLY A 169 -7.35 -0.87 -17.42
C GLY A 169 -7.25 0.64 -17.19
N HIS A 170 -8.36 1.35 -17.05
CA HIS A 170 -8.35 2.79 -16.83
C HIS A 170 -7.65 3.07 -15.50
N ARG A 171 -6.65 3.94 -15.57
CA ARG A 171 -5.84 4.35 -14.43
C ARG A 171 -5.85 5.86 -14.30
N GLY A 172 -6.01 6.33 -13.08
CA GLY A 172 -5.98 7.75 -12.76
C GLY A 172 -5.22 8.01 -11.48
N ARG A 173 -4.38 9.04 -11.48
CA ARG A 173 -3.60 9.46 -10.31
C ARG A 173 -4.27 10.63 -9.62
N VAL A 174 -4.40 10.54 -8.30
CA VAL A 174 -4.81 11.65 -7.43
C VAL A 174 -3.59 12.10 -6.65
N ILE A 175 -3.32 13.40 -6.58
CA ILE A 175 -2.28 13.98 -5.71
C ILE A 175 -2.96 14.78 -4.61
N ILE A 176 -2.57 14.50 -3.38
CA ILE A 176 -3.14 15.06 -2.16
C ILE A 176 -2.02 15.79 -1.41
N HIS A 177 -2.25 17.06 -1.09
CA HIS A 177 -1.45 17.80 -0.14
C HIS A 177 -1.94 17.55 1.28
N LEU A 178 -1.09 16.95 2.11
CA LEU A 178 -1.36 16.72 3.52
C LEU A 178 -1.01 17.96 4.33
N PHE A 179 -1.92 18.38 5.21
CA PHE A 179 -1.69 19.51 6.10
C PHE A 179 -0.75 19.15 7.23
N SER A 180 -0.04 20.15 7.74
CA SER A 180 0.90 20.02 8.86
C SER A 180 0.23 19.59 10.16
N ASN A 181 0.97 18.85 10.98
CA ASN A 181 0.77 18.72 12.43
C ASN A 181 -0.61 18.21 12.89
N CYS A 182 -1.21 17.26 12.16
CA CYS A 182 -2.24 16.41 12.74
C CYS A 182 -1.88 14.94 12.58
N SER A 183 -2.23 14.14 13.59
CA SER A 183 -1.91 12.71 13.62
C SER A 183 -2.55 11.95 12.45
N LEU A 184 -3.66 12.46 11.92
CA LEU A 184 -4.36 11.92 10.76
C LEU A 184 -3.53 12.05 9.48
N SER A 185 -2.92 13.20 9.23
CA SER A 185 -1.99 13.38 8.11
C SER A 185 -0.81 12.44 8.22
N GLN A 186 -0.25 12.27 9.43
CA GLN A 186 0.85 11.34 9.67
C GLN A 186 0.43 9.89 9.39
N GLN A 187 -0.74 9.47 9.90
CA GLN A 187 -1.27 8.13 9.65
C GLN A 187 -1.43 7.87 8.16
N PHE A 188 -2.01 8.84 7.44
CA PHE A 188 -2.24 8.75 6.01
C PHE A 188 -0.92 8.63 5.23
N LEU A 189 0.10 9.41 5.60
CA LEU A 189 1.45 9.33 5.04
C LEU A 189 2.08 7.94 5.25
N LEU A 190 2.02 7.42 6.48
CA LEU A 190 2.58 6.11 6.83
C LEU A 190 1.89 4.96 6.08
N LEU A 191 0.58 5.08 5.83
CA LEU A 191 -0.18 4.11 5.04
C LEU A 191 0.05 4.28 3.52
N CYS A 192 0.34 5.48 3.02
CA CYS A 192 0.72 5.65 1.61
C CYS A 192 2.10 5.07 1.32
N THR A 193 3.02 5.18 2.28
CA THR A 193 4.42 4.74 2.14
C THR A 193 4.63 3.29 2.56
N GLY A 194 3.76 2.74 3.41
CA GLY A 194 3.91 1.39 3.94
C GLY A 194 4.97 1.25 5.04
N GLN A 195 5.55 2.33 5.58
CA GLN A 195 6.69 2.27 6.54
C GLN A 195 6.40 1.44 7.79
N ARG A 196 5.12 1.28 8.15
CA ARG A 196 4.66 0.50 9.32
C ARG A 196 4.04 -0.85 8.97
N GLY A 197 4.39 -1.44 7.82
CA GLY A 197 3.87 -2.73 7.38
C GLY A 197 2.65 -2.58 6.48
N LEU A 198 1.57 -1.98 7.01
CA LEU A 198 0.32 -1.77 6.27
C LEU A 198 0.44 -0.65 5.22
N SER A 199 -0.20 -0.84 4.08
CA SER A 199 -0.27 0.12 2.97
C SER A 199 -1.69 0.28 2.43
N TYR A 200 -1.99 1.42 1.80
CA TYR A 200 -3.21 1.57 0.99
C TYR A 200 -3.17 0.83 -0.34
N VAL A 201 -2.01 0.35 -0.78
CA VAL A 201 -1.90 -0.48 -1.98
C VAL A 201 -2.80 -1.72 -1.87
N ASP A 202 -3.44 -2.04 -2.99
CA ASP A 202 -4.43 -3.10 -3.18
C ASP A 202 -5.73 -2.95 -2.38
N THR A 203 -5.97 -1.82 -1.74
CA THR A 203 -7.24 -1.56 -1.05
C THR A 203 -8.32 -1.07 -2.02
N PRO A 204 -9.58 -1.54 -1.88
CA PRO A 204 -10.68 -1.03 -2.68
C PRO A 204 -11.16 0.33 -2.15
N LEU A 205 -11.79 1.12 -3.02
CA LEU A 205 -12.68 2.17 -2.54
C LEU A 205 -13.86 1.54 -1.80
N LEU A 206 -14.35 2.20 -0.76
CA LEU A 206 -15.37 1.63 0.14
C LEU A 206 -16.81 1.98 -0.28
N GLY A 207 -16.98 3.00 -1.11
CA GLY A 207 -18.32 3.48 -1.48
C GLY A 207 -18.35 4.96 -1.86
N VAL A 208 -19.54 5.43 -2.21
CA VAL A 208 -19.83 6.86 -2.37
C VAL A 208 -20.90 7.26 -1.37
N TRP A 209 -20.57 8.19 -0.48
CA TRP A 209 -21.56 8.80 0.39
C TRP A 209 -22.26 9.94 -0.36
N LYS A 210 -23.59 9.99 -0.28
CA LYS A 210 -24.41 11.01 -0.96
C LYS A 210 -24.15 11.14 -2.47
N LYS A 211 -24.05 10.01 -3.19
CA LYS A 211 -23.90 9.97 -4.65
C LYS A 211 -24.90 10.92 -5.35
N GLY A 212 -24.38 11.77 -6.23
CA GLY A 212 -25.09 12.78 -7.01
C GLY A 212 -25.50 14.06 -6.26
N LYS A 213 -25.32 14.12 -4.94
CA LYS A 213 -25.86 15.20 -4.09
C LYS A 213 -24.76 16.09 -3.50
N GLU A 214 -25.15 17.20 -2.88
CA GLU A 214 -24.21 18.09 -2.18
C GLU A 214 -23.51 17.39 -1.01
N GLY A 215 -22.21 17.67 -0.90
CA GLY A 215 -21.32 16.97 0.02
C GLY A 215 -21.10 15.50 -0.32
N GLU A 216 -21.23 15.12 -1.60
CA GLU A 216 -20.81 13.80 -2.10
C GLU A 216 -19.36 13.53 -1.72
N ARG A 217 -19.08 12.29 -1.30
CA ARG A 217 -17.71 11.87 -0.95
C ARG A 217 -17.42 10.48 -1.46
N VAL A 218 -16.24 10.30 -2.03
CA VAL A 218 -15.66 8.98 -2.27
C VAL A 218 -15.01 8.51 -0.97
N LEU A 219 -15.33 7.29 -0.55
CA LEU A 219 -14.81 6.67 0.66
C LEU A 219 -13.69 5.70 0.29
N GLY A 220 -12.62 5.66 1.06
CA GLY A 220 -11.49 4.77 0.82
C GLY A 220 -10.78 4.37 2.12
N GLY A 221 -9.73 3.57 1.96
CA GLY A 221 -8.84 3.14 3.02
C GLY A 221 -9.04 1.69 3.43
N ILE A 222 -8.28 1.25 4.43
CA ILE A 222 -8.26 -0.16 4.84
C ILE A 222 -9.55 -0.46 5.62
N HIS A 223 -10.39 -1.33 5.06
CA HIS A 223 -11.45 -1.96 5.81
C HIS A 223 -10.96 -3.31 6.30
N ILE A 224 -10.48 -3.31 7.52
CA ILE A 224 -10.28 -4.54 8.26
C ILE A 224 -11.65 -4.88 8.87
N GLY A 225 -12.10 -6.13 8.72
CA GLY A 225 -13.41 -6.60 9.19
C GLY A 225 -13.62 -6.41 10.70
N ASN A 226 -14.74 -6.90 11.24
CA ASN A 226 -15.09 -6.68 12.65
C ASN A 226 -14.08 -7.26 13.65
N GLU A 227 -13.26 -8.24 13.27
CA GLU A 227 -12.38 -8.98 14.19
C GLU A 227 -10.96 -8.41 14.32
N GLU A 228 -10.51 -7.55 13.40
CA GLU A 228 -9.13 -7.05 13.38
C GLU A 228 -9.07 -5.50 13.37
N ARG A 229 -10.09 -4.85 13.95
CA ARG A 229 -10.22 -3.37 14.02
C ARG A 229 -9.04 -2.67 14.69
N GLU A 230 -8.27 -3.37 15.52
CA GLU A 230 -7.16 -2.81 16.29
C GLU A 230 -5.89 -2.61 15.45
N ILE A 231 -5.75 -3.28 14.30
CA ILE A 231 -4.50 -3.29 13.52
C ILE A 231 -4.35 -2.02 12.65
N ALA A 232 -5.47 -1.35 12.31
CA ALA A 232 -5.47 -0.20 11.39
C ALA A 232 -5.15 1.16 12.04
N GLN A 233 -5.21 1.26 13.37
CA GLN A 233 -4.76 2.47 14.07
C GLN A 233 -3.28 2.31 14.38
N LEU A 234 -2.44 3.10 13.71
CA LEU A 234 -1.05 3.17 14.09
C LEU A 234 -0.96 3.68 15.54
N PRO A 235 -0.36 2.92 16.47
CA PRO A 235 -0.36 3.26 17.88
C PRO A 235 0.15 4.69 18.11
N LYS A 236 -0.46 5.40 19.06
CA LYS A 236 -0.08 6.75 19.53
C LYS A 236 -0.50 7.94 18.65
N LEU A 237 -1.32 7.74 17.61
CA LEU A 237 -1.88 8.83 16.80
C LEU A 237 -3.22 9.36 17.36
N ASN A 238 -3.29 9.59 18.67
CA ASN A 238 -4.46 10.20 19.32
C ASN A 238 -4.57 11.67 18.88
N GLY A 239 -5.33 11.91 17.81
CA GLY A 239 -5.36 13.20 17.15
C GLY A 239 -6.13 14.28 17.89
N ASN A 240 -5.52 15.47 17.94
CA ASN A 240 -6.25 16.72 18.10
C ASN A 240 -7.27 16.82 16.96
N ASN A 241 -8.53 16.52 17.27
CA ASN A 241 -9.65 16.62 16.34
C ASN A 241 -9.91 18.10 16.01
N THR A 242 -9.21 18.66 15.02
CA THR A 242 -9.57 19.97 14.49
C THR A 242 -10.74 19.80 13.52
N SER A 243 -11.94 19.77 14.09
CA SER A 243 -13.17 19.81 13.31
C SER A 243 -13.30 21.18 12.66
N LYS A 244 -13.11 21.25 11.34
CA LYS A 244 -13.23 22.49 10.56
C LYS A 244 -14.22 22.33 9.41
N PRO A 245 -14.83 23.43 8.91
CA PRO A 245 -15.60 23.39 7.68
C PRO A 245 -14.77 22.77 6.55
N TYR A 246 -15.42 22.00 5.68
CA TYR A 246 -14.76 21.33 4.56
C TYR A 246 -15.47 21.64 3.24
N TRP A 247 -14.69 21.58 2.17
CA TRP A 247 -15.07 21.95 0.81
C TRP A 247 -14.79 20.82 -0.17
N LYS A 248 -15.19 21.00 -1.42
CA LYS A 248 -14.78 20.11 -2.51
C LYS A 248 -13.25 19.99 -2.57
N GLY A 249 -12.76 18.76 -2.71
CA GLY A 249 -11.35 18.40 -2.73
C GLY A 249 -10.75 18.14 -1.34
N ASP A 250 -11.43 18.47 -0.25
CA ASP A 250 -10.90 18.20 1.09
C ASP A 250 -10.92 16.69 1.40
N VAL A 251 -9.87 16.26 2.08
CA VAL A 251 -9.67 14.89 2.56
C VAL A 251 -9.93 14.84 4.06
N LEU A 252 -10.88 14.00 4.45
CA LEU A 252 -11.42 13.89 5.80
C LEU A 252 -11.18 12.52 6.39
N ALA A 253 -10.91 12.47 7.68
CA ALA A 253 -10.93 11.19 8.39
C ALA A 253 -12.36 10.70 8.57
N ARG A 254 -12.57 9.40 8.40
CA ARG A 254 -13.84 8.76 8.70
C ARG A 254 -13.81 8.24 10.14
N LYS A 255 -14.87 8.55 10.89
CA LYS A 255 -15.10 7.98 12.22
C LYS A 255 -16.07 6.82 12.07
N THR A 256 -15.68 5.63 12.53
CA THR A 256 -16.57 4.47 12.63
C THR A 256 -16.56 4.02 14.09
N SER A 257 -17.75 3.90 14.71
CA SER A 257 -17.89 3.44 16.10
C SER A 257 -17.04 4.20 17.13
N GLY A 258 -16.85 5.51 16.92
CA GLY A 258 -16.13 6.37 17.87
C GLY A 258 -14.61 6.42 17.70
N SER A 259 -14.01 5.58 16.84
CA SER A 259 -12.57 5.58 16.58
C SER A 259 -12.24 6.15 15.19
N LEU A 260 -11.09 6.85 15.10
CA LEU A 260 -10.52 7.31 13.84
C LEU A 260 -9.74 6.14 13.22
N ASN A 261 -10.26 5.51 12.19
CA ASN A 261 -9.61 4.37 11.56
C ASN A 261 -8.76 4.82 10.36
N ALA A 262 -8.11 3.87 9.69
CA ALA A 262 -7.39 4.08 8.44
C ALA A 262 -8.30 4.46 7.24
N GLN A 263 -9.59 4.71 7.46
CA GLN A 263 -10.52 5.09 6.40
C GLN A 263 -10.59 6.61 6.26
N PHE A 264 -10.75 7.04 5.02
CA PHE A 264 -10.84 8.43 4.65
C PHE A 264 -12.04 8.67 3.74
N ALA A 265 -12.40 9.94 3.59
CA ALA A 265 -13.38 10.41 2.65
C ALA A 265 -12.82 11.61 1.90
N ILE A 266 -13.01 11.67 0.58
CA ILE A 266 -12.64 12.83 -0.23
C ILE A 266 -13.91 13.45 -0.79
N SER A 267 -14.12 14.73 -0.51
CA SER A 267 -15.32 15.45 -0.98
C SER A 267 -15.21 15.75 -2.47
N THR A 268 -16.14 15.25 -3.27
CA THR A 268 -16.15 15.42 -4.74
C THR A 268 -17.10 16.52 -5.20
N ARG A 269 -17.98 16.99 -4.31
CA ARG A 269 -18.91 18.10 -4.52
C ARG A 269 -18.94 19.02 -3.31
N ASP A 270 -19.18 20.30 -3.57
CA ASP A 270 -19.34 21.30 -2.52
C ASP A 270 -20.61 21.06 -1.70
N LEU A 271 -20.62 21.65 -0.51
CA LEU A 271 -21.83 21.82 0.29
C LEU A 271 -22.44 23.17 -0.06
N SER A 272 -23.77 23.26 -0.14
CA SER A 272 -24.47 24.56 -0.18
C SER A 272 -24.21 25.41 1.06
N SER A 273 -23.91 24.78 2.20
CA SER A 273 -23.66 25.46 3.46
C SER A 273 -22.47 24.84 4.21
N PRO A 274 -21.52 25.67 4.68
CA PRO A 274 -20.35 25.21 5.44
C PRO A 274 -20.69 24.80 6.88
N ALA A 275 -21.97 24.71 7.25
CA ALA A 275 -22.42 24.34 8.60
C ALA A 275 -21.95 22.95 9.08
N LYS A 276 -21.30 22.15 8.21
CA LYS A 276 -20.76 20.84 8.58
C LYS A 276 -19.25 20.92 8.72
N SER A 277 -18.78 20.63 9.92
CA SER A 277 -17.36 20.46 10.20
C SER A 277 -16.94 18.99 10.14
N GLY A 278 -15.69 18.75 9.80
CA GLY A 278 -15.07 17.43 9.81
C GLY A 278 -13.57 17.51 10.09
N ASN A 279 -12.95 16.36 10.38
CA ASN A 279 -11.50 16.29 10.63
C ASN A 279 -10.76 16.26 9.30
N VAL A 280 -10.62 17.43 8.69
CA VAL A 280 -9.91 17.59 7.42
C VAL A 280 -8.41 17.61 7.68
N PHE A 281 -7.68 16.73 6.99
CA PHE A 281 -6.23 16.59 7.14
C PHE A 281 -5.46 16.76 5.82
N GLY A 282 -6.15 16.93 4.70
CA GLY A 282 -5.50 17.23 3.43
C GLY A 282 -6.45 17.78 2.38
N LYS A 283 -5.90 18.05 1.20
CA LYS A 283 -6.65 18.56 0.04
C LYS A 283 -6.09 17.97 -1.25
N VAL A 284 -6.99 17.58 -2.15
CA VAL A 284 -6.63 17.15 -3.51
C VAL A 284 -6.13 18.35 -4.30
N GLU A 285 -4.90 18.27 -4.80
CA GLU A 285 -4.30 19.24 -5.71
C GLU A 285 -4.46 18.83 -7.18
N PHE A 286 -4.49 17.52 -7.46
CA PHE A 286 -4.64 16.98 -8.80
C PHE A 286 -5.48 15.70 -8.81
N GLY A 287 -6.22 15.46 -9.90
CA GLY A 287 -6.99 14.23 -10.10
C GLY A 287 -8.34 14.21 -9.36
N LEU A 288 -8.92 15.37 -9.05
CA LEU A 288 -10.25 15.41 -8.44
C LEU A 288 -11.34 14.90 -9.39
N ASP A 289 -11.18 15.16 -10.69
CA ASP A 289 -12.01 14.64 -11.77
C ASP A 289 -11.98 13.10 -11.84
N ILE A 290 -10.82 12.48 -11.56
CA ILE A 290 -10.69 11.01 -11.45
C ILE A 290 -11.62 10.47 -10.36
N LEU A 291 -11.65 11.12 -9.19
CA LEU A 291 -12.55 10.75 -8.09
C LEU A 291 -14.02 11.04 -8.42
N GLN A 292 -14.32 12.12 -9.12
CA GLN A 292 -15.67 12.41 -9.59
C GLN A 292 -16.17 11.37 -10.61
N ASN A 293 -15.28 10.85 -11.46
CA ASN A 293 -15.59 9.75 -12.37
C ASN A 293 -15.78 8.44 -11.61
N ALA A 294 -14.94 8.15 -10.62
CA ALA A 294 -15.11 6.99 -9.74
C ALA A 294 -16.47 7.03 -9.02
N ALA A 295 -16.89 8.22 -8.57
CA ALA A 295 -18.18 8.41 -7.89
C ALA A 295 -19.40 8.12 -8.77
N LYS A 296 -19.27 8.25 -10.10
CA LYS A 296 -20.34 7.94 -11.06
C LYS A 296 -20.50 6.44 -11.28
N CYS A 297 -19.45 5.65 -11.09
CA CYS A 297 -19.50 4.20 -11.28
C CYS A 297 -20.52 3.55 -10.34
N ASP A 298 -21.24 2.54 -10.85
CA ASP A 298 -22.21 1.80 -10.04
C ASP A 298 -21.53 0.86 -9.05
N THR A 299 -20.40 0.28 -9.45
CA THR A 299 -19.56 -0.59 -8.63
C THR A 299 -18.26 0.10 -8.23
N VAL A 300 -18.33 1.24 -7.54
CA VAL A 300 -17.15 1.98 -7.06
C VAL A 300 -16.20 1.11 -6.23
N THR A 301 -16.73 0.10 -5.54
CA THR A 301 -15.99 -0.83 -4.69
C THR A 301 -15.04 -1.74 -5.43
N HIS A 302 -15.19 -1.86 -6.76
CA HIS A 302 -14.26 -2.60 -7.60
C HIS A 302 -13.06 -1.75 -8.04
N ILE A 303 -13.09 -0.43 -7.80
CA ILE A 303 -11.95 0.45 -8.05
C ILE A 303 -10.97 0.28 -6.91
N ARG A 304 -9.69 0.02 -7.23
CA ARG A 304 -8.64 -0.24 -6.24
C ARG A 304 -7.56 0.82 -6.31
N ILE A 305 -6.94 1.10 -5.17
CA ILE A 305 -5.66 1.80 -5.09
C ILE A 305 -4.59 0.79 -5.46
N VAL A 306 -4.01 0.86 -6.64
CA VAL A 306 -3.01 -0.11 -7.13
C VAL A 306 -1.57 0.33 -6.87
N ASP A 307 -1.38 1.61 -6.57
CA ASP A 307 -0.13 2.18 -6.14
C ASP A 307 -0.39 3.43 -5.31
N CYS A 308 0.51 3.75 -4.40
CA CYS A 308 0.47 4.99 -3.64
C CYS A 308 1.86 5.32 -3.11
N GLY A 309 2.03 6.54 -2.60
CA GLY A 309 3.33 6.96 -2.07
C GLY A 309 3.43 8.46 -1.90
N VAL A 310 4.65 8.97 -1.95
CA VAL A 310 4.99 10.38 -1.71
C VAL A 310 5.47 11.04 -2.99
N VAL A 311 5.13 12.31 -3.16
CA VAL A 311 5.57 13.16 -4.26
C VAL A 311 6.56 14.18 -3.72
N ILE A 312 7.77 14.23 -4.27
CA ILE A 312 8.82 15.15 -3.87
C ILE A 312 9.13 16.09 -5.04
N PRO A 313 8.98 17.41 -4.86
CA PRO A 313 9.32 18.38 -5.91
C PRO A 313 10.83 18.42 -6.13
N ILE A 314 11.25 18.40 -7.40
CA ILE A 314 12.66 18.60 -7.77
C ILE A 314 12.93 20.11 -7.82
N ARG A 315 14.08 20.53 -7.31
CA ARG A 315 14.50 21.92 -7.40
C ARG A 315 15.09 22.15 -8.79
N THR A 316 14.38 22.88 -9.63
CA THR A 316 14.90 23.42 -10.90
C THR A 316 15.79 24.62 -10.65
#